data_AF-A0A1B8HBH6-F1
#
_entry.id   AF-A0A1B8HBH6-F1
#
_cell.length_a   1.000
_cell.length_b   1.000
_cell.length_c   1.000
_cell.angle_alpha   90.00
_cell.angle_beta   90.00
_cell.angle_gamma   90.00
#
_symmetry.space_group_name_H-M   'P 1'
#
loop_
_entity.id
_entity.type
_entity.pdbx_description
1 polymer ?
#
loop_
_entity_poly.entity_id
_entity_poly.type
_entity_poly.pdbx_seq_one_letter_code
_entity_poly.pdbx_strand_id
1 'polypeptide(L)'
;MSALVSDYTRGKLLRRFTALGPYIREPQCQDGHYFFDCLAVCVNADAAPEKREFYGWWLTLTPQEQGFVSEYRLGIFDKSGHWQENKLSCKETHDTVCNTLITFHPRLRAVLCELGLTLTQSPETPPPVKLPE
;
A
#
# COMPACT_ATOMS: atom_id res chain seq x y z
N MET A 1 7.77 -20.24 15.48
CA MET A 1 6.33 -20.60 15.44
C MET A 1 5.57 -19.38 15.91
N SER A 2 5.14 -18.54 14.98
CA SER A 2 4.21 -17.46 15.30
C SER A 2 2.99 -17.73 14.46
N ALA A 3 2.01 -18.35 15.10
CA ALA A 3 0.67 -18.46 14.54
C ALA A 3 0.12 -17.04 14.30
N LEU A 4 -0.97 -16.96 13.53
CA LEU A 4 -1.92 -15.85 13.41
C LEU A 4 -1.70 -14.89 12.21
N VAL A 5 -2.47 -15.11 11.14
CA VAL A 5 -3.72 -14.37 10.87
C VAL A 5 -4.77 -15.43 10.54
N SER A 6 -5.94 -15.30 11.16
CA SER A 6 -7.07 -16.21 11.32
C SER A 6 -7.56 -16.98 10.07
N ASP A 7 -8.44 -17.98 10.30
CA ASP A 7 -9.27 -18.85 9.42
C ASP A 7 -9.60 -18.45 7.96
N TYR A 8 -9.27 -17.25 7.52
CA TYR A 8 -9.42 -16.78 6.16
C TYR A 8 -8.35 -17.38 5.25
N THR A 9 -8.81 -18.12 4.24
CA THR A 9 -7.95 -18.54 3.15
C THR A 9 -7.37 -17.32 2.44
N ARG A 10 -6.11 -17.39 2.01
CA ARG A 10 -5.44 -16.37 1.18
C ARG A 10 -6.34 -15.87 0.04
N GLY A 11 -7.07 -16.77 -0.61
CA GLY A 11 -8.00 -16.43 -1.69
C GLY A 11 -9.17 -15.53 -1.25
N LYS A 12 -9.70 -15.69 -0.03
CA LYS A 12 -10.77 -14.83 0.50
C LYS A 12 -10.27 -13.40 0.76
N LEU A 13 -9.06 -13.26 1.31
CA LEU A 13 -8.42 -11.96 1.53
C LEU A 13 -8.10 -11.25 0.21
N LEU A 14 -7.45 -11.94 -0.74
CA LEU A 14 -7.13 -11.37 -2.06
C LEU A 14 -8.37 -10.89 -2.82
N ARG A 15 -9.49 -11.63 -2.76
CA ARG A 15 -10.76 -11.18 -3.35
C ARG A 15 -11.26 -9.88 -2.75
N ARG A 16 -11.20 -9.75 -1.42
CA ARG A 16 -11.60 -8.52 -0.71
C ARG A 16 -10.67 -7.35 -1.02
N PHE A 17 -9.37 -7.59 -1.09
CA PHE A 17 -8.39 -6.57 -1.44
C PHE A 17 -8.48 -6.12 -2.90
N THR A 18 -8.75 -7.03 -3.83
CA THR A 18 -8.97 -6.69 -5.24
C THR A 18 -10.21 -5.81 -5.42
N ALA A 19 -11.24 -5.99 -4.58
CA ALA A 19 -12.42 -5.13 -4.58
C ALA A 19 -12.14 -3.68 -4.13
N LEU A 20 -11.00 -3.41 -3.49
CA LEU A 20 -10.57 -2.04 -3.17
C LEU A 20 -10.16 -1.26 -4.43
N GLY A 21 -9.78 -1.95 -5.50
CA GLY A 21 -9.33 -1.36 -6.76
C GLY A 21 -7.95 -1.86 -7.17
N PRO A 22 -7.28 -1.17 -8.10
CA PRO A 22 -6.04 -1.61 -8.72
C PRO A 22 -4.81 -1.36 -7.83
N TYR A 23 -4.92 -1.60 -6.53
CA TYR A 23 -3.87 -1.34 -5.55
C TYR A 23 -3.07 -2.60 -5.18
N ILE A 24 -3.75 -3.75 -5.04
CA ILE A 24 -3.09 -5.00 -4.62
C ILE A 24 -2.21 -5.54 -5.74
N ARG A 25 -0.97 -5.92 -5.40
CA ARG A 25 -0.04 -6.61 -6.31
C ARG A 25 0.04 -8.08 -5.92
N GLU A 26 -0.90 -8.88 -6.41
CA GLU A 26 -0.97 -10.31 -6.08
C GLU A 26 0.36 -11.08 -6.25
N PRO A 27 1.18 -10.85 -7.31
CA PRO A 27 2.46 -11.55 -7.47
C PRO A 27 3.47 -11.27 -6.35
N GLN A 28 3.36 -10.12 -5.68
CA GLN A 28 4.23 -9.71 -4.58
C GLN A 28 3.68 -10.10 -3.20
N CYS A 29 2.49 -10.71 -3.13
CA CYS A 29 1.92 -11.19 -1.88
C CYS A 29 2.43 -12.60 -1.60
N GLN A 30 3.12 -12.84 -0.47
CA GLN A 30 3.69 -14.15 -0.11
C GLN A 30 3.59 -14.39 1.41
N ASP A 31 3.36 -15.64 1.82
CA ASP A 31 3.35 -16.05 3.24
C ASP A 31 2.49 -15.18 4.16
N GLY A 32 1.29 -14.80 3.70
CA GLY A 32 0.36 -13.94 4.44
C GLY A 32 0.71 -12.45 4.42
N HIS A 33 1.83 -12.06 3.79
CA HIS A 33 2.15 -10.67 3.51
C HIS A 33 1.40 -10.20 2.26
N TYR A 34 0.89 -8.99 2.32
CA TYR A 34 0.18 -8.36 1.20
C TYR A 34 0.86 -7.06 0.81
N PHE A 35 1.04 -6.86 -0.49
CA PHE A 35 1.66 -5.68 -1.04
C PHE A 35 0.64 -4.87 -1.84
N PHE A 36 0.57 -3.59 -1.53
CA PHE A 36 -0.25 -2.62 -2.24
C PHE A 36 0.62 -1.47 -2.73
N ASP A 37 0.25 -0.88 -3.85
CA ASP A 37 0.82 0.39 -4.27
C ASP A 37 -0.18 1.28 -4.99
N CYS A 38 0.22 2.53 -5.21
CA CYS A 38 -0.50 3.46 -6.05
C CYS A 38 0.48 4.33 -6.83
N LEU A 39 0.39 4.27 -8.16
CA LEU A 39 1.10 5.15 -9.08
C LEU A 39 0.25 6.41 -9.29
N ALA A 40 0.56 7.49 -8.57
CA ALA A 40 -0.32 8.66 -8.48
C ALA A 40 0.02 9.76 -9.50
N VAL A 41 1.29 10.08 -9.68
CA VAL A 41 1.73 11.21 -10.54
C VAL A 41 2.86 10.74 -11.46
N CYS A 42 2.76 10.99 -12.76
CA CYS A 42 3.84 10.67 -13.70
C CYS A 42 4.99 11.67 -13.55
N VAL A 43 6.22 11.18 -13.44
CA VAL A 43 7.43 12.01 -13.31
C VAL A 43 7.70 12.80 -14.60
N ASN A 44 7.50 12.16 -15.74
CA ASN A 44 7.69 12.77 -17.06
C ASN A 44 6.66 12.19 -18.06
N ALA A 45 5.63 12.98 -18.37
CA ALA A 45 4.57 12.57 -19.29
C ALA A 45 5.06 12.43 -20.74
N ASP A 46 6.12 13.15 -21.12
CA ASP A 46 6.69 13.12 -22.47
C ASP A 46 7.60 11.90 -22.72
N ALA A 47 7.98 11.19 -21.64
CA ALA A 47 8.71 9.94 -21.78
C ALA A 47 7.83 8.85 -22.43
N ALA A 48 8.47 7.99 -23.22
CA ALA A 48 7.81 6.82 -23.78
C ALA A 48 7.20 5.94 -22.67
N PRO A 49 6.03 5.31 -22.88
CA PRO A 49 5.29 4.61 -21.83
C PRO A 49 6.14 3.63 -21.00
N GLU A 50 7.06 2.90 -21.64
CA GLU A 50 7.94 1.92 -21.03
C GLU A 50 9.10 2.52 -20.20
N LYS A 51 9.32 3.83 -20.31
CA LYS A 51 10.34 4.57 -19.55
C LYS A 51 9.74 5.54 -18.54
N ARG A 52 8.42 5.54 -18.38
CA ARG A 52 7.75 6.42 -17.43
C ARG A 52 7.97 5.93 -16.01
N GLU A 53 8.31 6.87 -15.17
CA GLU A 53 8.42 6.70 -13.73
C GLU A 53 7.24 7.39 -13.07
N PHE A 54 6.88 6.95 -11.87
CA PHE A 54 5.71 7.47 -11.18
C PHE A 54 6.04 7.77 -9.73
N TYR A 55 5.62 8.94 -9.27
CA TYR A 55 5.52 9.22 -7.84
C TYR A 55 4.29 8.56 -7.25
N GLY A 56 4.44 8.05 -6.03
CA GLY A 56 3.34 7.40 -5.34
C GLY A 56 3.75 6.83 -4.00
N TRP A 57 3.05 5.77 -3.62
CA TRP A 57 3.26 5.07 -2.36
C TRP A 57 3.13 3.57 -2.53
N TRP A 58 3.74 2.85 -1.60
CA TRP A 58 3.50 1.44 -1.40
C TRP A 58 3.25 1.13 0.07
N LEU A 59 2.57 0.02 0.29
CA LEU A 59 2.17 -0.49 1.58
C LEU A 59 2.48 -1.98 1.64
N THR A 60 3.20 -2.36 2.68
CA THR A 60 3.34 -3.77 3.08
C THR A 60 2.44 -4.03 4.28
N LEU A 61 1.62 -5.08 4.20
CA LEU A 61 0.88 -5.63 5.33
C LEU A 61 1.59 -6.89 5.81
N THR A 62 2.05 -6.85 7.06
CA THR A 62 2.69 -7.98 7.74
C THR A 62 1.67 -8.65 8.67
N PRO A 63 1.47 -9.98 8.59
CA PRO A 63 0.52 -10.68 9.45
C PRO A 63 0.93 -10.59 10.93
N GLN A 64 -0.05 -10.43 11.81
CA GLN A 64 0.11 -10.44 13.27
C GLN A 64 -1.05 -11.18 13.96
N GLU A 65 -0.95 -11.33 15.28
CA GLU A 65 -1.91 -12.05 16.12
C GLU A 65 -3.39 -11.82 15.80
N GLN A 66 -3.78 -10.58 15.59
CA GLN A 66 -5.19 -10.19 15.48
C GLN A 66 -5.51 -9.48 14.15
N GLY A 67 -4.58 -9.48 13.19
CA GLY A 67 -4.74 -8.73 11.94
C GLY A 67 -3.43 -8.43 11.24
N PHE A 68 -3.18 -7.17 10.87
CA PHE A 68 -1.99 -6.77 10.13
C PHE A 68 -1.30 -5.54 10.71
N VAL A 69 0.02 -5.50 10.60
CA VAL A 69 0.83 -4.30 10.74
C VAL A 69 0.99 -3.67 9.36
N SER A 70 0.70 -2.38 9.25
CA SER A 70 0.85 -1.60 8.01
C SER A 70 2.12 -0.76 8.01
N GLU A 71 2.90 -0.88 6.94
CA GLU A 71 4.10 -0.07 6.68
C GLU A 71 3.94 0.70 5.38
N TYR A 72 3.74 2.02 5.49
CA TYR A 72 3.59 2.91 4.33
C TYR A 72 4.91 3.60 4.01
N ARG A 73 5.23 3.70 2.72
CA ARG A 73 6.38 4.45 2.23
C ARG A 73 6.00 5.25 0.98
N LEU A 74 6.62 6.42 0.81
CA LEU A 74 6.47 7.27 -0.37
C LEU A 74 7.73 7.18 -1.22
N GLY A 75 7.58 7.34 -2.53
CA GLY A 75 8.74 7.40 -3.40
C GLY A 75 8.40 7.37 -4.88
N ILE A 76 9.34 6.82 -5.64
CA ILE A 76 9.26 6.67 -7.09
C ILE A 76 9.21 5.19 -7.44
N PHE A 77 8.27 4.85 -8.32
CA PHE A 77 8.26 3.61 -9.05
C PHE A 77 9.08 3.79 -10.33
N ASP A 78 10.20 3.09 -10.40
CA ASP A 78 11.14 3.19 -11.51
C ASP A 78 10.70 2.37 -12.73
N LYS A 79 11.36 2.62 -13.86
CA LYS A 79 11.15 1.88 -15.13
C LYS A 79 11.47 0.39 -15.05
N SER A 80 12.16 -0.07 -14.01
CA SER A 80 12.49 -1.48 -13.79
C SER A 80 11.39 -2.19 -13.00
N GLY A 81 10.36 -1.47 -12.55
CA GLY A 81 9.25 -2.00 -11.80
C GLY A 81 9.49 -2.04 -10.29
N HIS A 82 10.43 -1.24 -9.77
CA HIS A 82 10.77 -1.22 -8.35
C HIS A 82 10.45 0.11 -7.70
N TRP A 83 10.03 0.03 -6.44
CA TRP A 83 9.82 1.19 -5.57
C TRP A 83 11.13 1.60 -4.91
N GLN A 84 11.42 2.89 -4.96
CA GLN A 84 12.55 3.51 -4.28
C GLN A 84 12.06 4.69 -3.45
N GLU A 85 12.46 4.75 -2.18
CA GLU A 85 12.18 5.91 -1.34
C GLU A 85 12.85 7.15 -1.94
N ASN A 86 12.06 8.19 -2.17
CA ASN A 86 12.57 9.43 -2.71
C ASN A 86 11.74 10.61 -2.24
N LYS A 87 12.38 11.78 -2.16
CA LYS A 87 11.68 13.04 -1.94
C LYS A 87 10.83 13.36 -3.17
N LEU A 88 9.55 13.60 -2.93
CA LEU A 88 8.62 14.01 -3.97
C LEU A 88 9.04 15.39 -4.49
N SER A 89 8.98 15.58 -5.81
CA SER A 89 9.60 16.71 -6.52
C SER A 89 9.12 18.08 -6.07
N CYS A 90 7.84 18.21 -5.74
CA CYS A 90 7.23 19.46 -5.29
C CYS A 90 6.05 19.20 -4.34
N LYS A 91 5.56 20.27 -3.71
CA LYS A 91 4.43 20.22 -2.78
C LYS A 91 3.16 19.67 -3.44
N GLU A 92 2.87 20.06 -4.67
CA GLU A 92 1.68 19.59 -5.40
C GLU A 92 1.70 18.07 -5.63
N THR A 93 2.83 17.53 -6.10
CA THR A 93 3.05 16.08 -6.22
C THR A 93 2.87 15.40 -4.86
N HIS A 94 3.48 15.97 -3.81
CA HIS A 94 3.39 15.43 -2.46
C HIS A 94 1.95 15.37 -1.95
N ASP A 95 1.21 16.47 -2.07
CA ASP A 95 -0.17 16.57 -1.61
C ASP A 95 -1.07 15.61 -2.40
N THR A 96 -0.85 15.47 -3.71
CA THR A 96 -1.58 14.51 -4.55
C THR A 96 -1.33 13.07 -4.11
N VAL A 97 -0.06 12.68 -3.96
CA VAL A 97 0.33 11.33 -3.49
C VAL A 97 -0.29 11.05 -2.11
N CYS A 98 -0.14 11.97 -1.17
CA CYS A 98 -0.70 11.84 0.18
C CYS A 98 -2.23 11.74 0.16
N ASN A 99 -2.92 12.53 -0.67
CA ASN A 99 -4.38 12.47 -0.79
C ASN A 99 -4.86 11.10 -1.27
N THR A 100 -4.15 10.45 -2.21
CA THR A 100 -4.52 9.09 -2.63
C THR A 100 -4.38 8.08 -1.50
N LEU A 101 -3.33 8.20 -0.68
CA LEU A 101 -3.07 7.35 0.48
C LEU A 101 -4.14 7.55 1.57
N ILE A 102 -4.45 8.81 1.91
CA ILE A 102 -5.50 9.20 2.86
C ILE A 102 -6.87 8.69 2.42
N THR A 103 -7.14 8.65 1.11
CA THR A 103 -8.41 8.13 0.56
C THR A 103 -8.46 6.60 0.58
N PHE A 104 -7.32 5.94 0.36
CA PHE A 104 -7.22 4.49 0.35
C PHE A 104 -7.31 3.87 1.75
N HIS A 105 -6.62 4.44 2.73
CA HIS A 105 -6.45 3.85 4.06
C HIS A 105 -7.79 3.50 4.78
N PRO A 106 -8.81 4.39 4.82
CA PRO A 106 -10.09 4.07 5.46
C PRO A 106 -10.81 2.91 4.80
N ARG A 107 -10.67 2.75 3.46
CA ARG A 107 -11.30 1.66 2.70
C ARG A 107 -10.64 0.33 3.04
N LEU A 108 -9.31 0.30 3.10
CA LEU A 108 -8.57 -0.89 3.55
C LEU A 108 -8.97 -1.28 4.98
N ARG A 109 -8.99 -0.31 5.89
CA ARG A 109 -9.37 -0.55 7.28
C ARG A 109 -10.81 -1.06 7.40
N ALA A 110 -11.75 -0.50 6.64
CA ALA A 110 -13.14 -0.97 6.63
C ALA A 110 -13.23 -2.44 6.21
N VAL A 111 -12.51 -2.85 5.15
CA VAL A 111 -12.45 -4.25 4.72
C VAL A 111 -11.89 -5.16 5.81
N LEU A 112 -10.81 -4.75 6.48
CA LEU A 112 -10.23 -5.55 7.57
C LEU A 112 -11.18 -5.64 8.77
N CYS A 113 -11.85 -4.54 9.13
CA CYS A 113 -12.84 -4.50 10.20
C CYS A 113 -14.03 -5.43 9.92
N GLU A 114 -14.54 -5.45 8.68
CA GLU A 114 -15.60 -6.39 8.24
C GLU A 114 -15.20 -7.86 8.39
N LEU A 115 -13.89 -8.16 8.33
CA LEU A 115 -13.34 -9.50 8.50
C LEU A 115 -12.98 -9.81 9.97
N GLY A 116 -13.17 -8.86 10.88
CA GLY A 116 -12.79 -8.97 12.29
C GLY A 116 -11.27 -8.90 12.51
N LEU A 117 -10.54 -8.24 11.61
CA LEU A 117 -9.08 -8.08 11.64
C LEU A 117 -8.70 -6.66 12.03
N THR A 118 -7.67 -6.53 12.86
CA THR A 118 -7.11 -5.24 13.26
C THR A 118 -6.07 -4.74 12.25
N LEU A 119 -5.93 -3.42 12.13
CA LEU A 119 -4.88 -2.78 11.35
C LEU A 119 -4.10 -1.86 12.28
N THR A 120 -2.85 -2.19 12.57
CA THR A 120 -1.96 -1.40 13.42
C THR A 120 -0.84 -0.79 12.58
N GLN A 121 -0.32 0.35 13.00
CA GLN A 121 0.81 1.00 12.34
C GLN A 121 2.12 0.44 12.89
N SER A 122 3.13 0.29 12.03
CA SER A 122 4.47 -0.09 12.48
C SER A 122 5.09 1.04 13.31
N PRO A 123 5.62 0.76 14.52
CA PRO A 123 6.29 1.77 15.34
C PRO A 123 7.66 2.17 14.77
N GLU A 124 8.28 1.30 13.98
CA GLU A 124 9.59 1.54 13.36
C GLU A 124 9.47 2.38 12.08
N THR A 125 8.35 2.25 11.38
CA THR A 125 8.07 2.94 10.12
C THR A 125 6.77 3.72 10.23
N PRO A 126 6.79 4.89 10.90
CA PRO A 126 5.61 5.71 11.04
C PRO A 126 5.10 6.15 9.66
N PRO A 127 3.78 6.28 9.48
CA PRO A 127 3.22 6.65 8.20
C PRO A 127 3.70 8.05 7.79
N PRO A 128 3.95 8.27 6.49
CA PRO A 128 4.49 9.53 5.96
C PRO A 128 3.51 10.70 6.07
N VAL A 129 2.24 10.42 6.35
CA VAL A 129 1.17 11.38 6.54
C VAL A 129 0.24 10.92 7.64
N LYS A 130 -0.45 11.86 8.29
CA LYS A 130 -1.48 11.53 9.28
C LYS A 130 -2.63 10.77 8.59
N LEU A 131 -2.76 9.49 8.94
CA LEU A 131 -3.81 8.63 8.47
C LEU A 131 -5.13 8.93 9.19
N PRO A 132 -6.28 8.96 8.50
CA PRO A 132 -7.58 9.08 9.17
C PRO A 132 -7.81 7.88 10.09
N GLU A 133 -8.41 8.13 11.26
CA GLU A 133 -8.86 7.08 12.20
C GLU A 133 -10.11 6.35 11.74
#